data_AF-A0A4V3JRP9-F1
#
_entry.id   AF-A0A4V3JRP9-F1
#
_cell.length_a   1.000
_cell.length_b   1.000
_cell.length_c   1.000
_cell.angle_alpha   90.00
_cell.angle_beta   90.00
_cell.angle_gamma   90.00
#
_symmetry.space_group_name_H-M   'P 1'
#
loop_
_entity.id
_entity.type
_entity.pdbx_description
1 polymer ?
#
loop_
_entity_poly.entity_id
_entity_poly.type
_entity_poly.pdbx_seq_one_letter_code
_entity_poly.pdbx_strand_id
1 'polypeptide(L)'
;MSNNEKNLRKVDSPEVHKKITINATIKGTKRISQFELKERSQIKKALDKKDLLAKPTFDLPLQLDESRADHEGEWTWGTHRNWEKPGDSLEIIKAFRQNYVNKLWKEIFAEKYNYKKGTRQKHIYYPINKLCKEARQRLTELENDDFEEIFRFRLMGKFRFFGFTCGDMFIAIWHDPLHKIYPIVD
;
A
#
# COMPACT_ATOMS: atom_id res chain seq x y z
N MET A 1 32.76 40.74 8.73
CA MET A 1 31.40 41.17 9.10
C MET A 1 30.52 40.92 7.88
N SER A 2 29.40 40.23 7.85
CA SER A 2 28.64 39.41 8.80
C SER A 2 27.75 38.53 7.90
N ASN A 3 27.62 37.24 8.24
CA ASN A 3 26.54 36.39 7.77
C ASN A 3 25.19 37.06 8.01
N ASN A 4 24.21 36.84 7.13
CA ASN A 4 22.82 36.80 7.54
C ASN A 4 21.99 35.94 6.58
N GLU A 5 22.01 34.63 6.85
CA GLU A 5 20.87 33.76 6.58
C GLU A 5 19.69 34.26 7.42
N LYS A 6 18.52 34.53 6.81
CA LYS A 6 17.25 34.48 7.54
C LYS A 6 16.14 33.88 6.69
N ASN A 7 15.96 32.58 6.91
CA ASN A 7 14.70 32.03 7.40
C ASN A 7 13.43 32.27 6.55
N LEU A 8 13.28 31.48 5.48
CA LEU A 8 11.96 31.07 4.99
C LEU A 8 11.36 30.11 6.03
N ARG A 9 10.60 30.68 6.96
CA ARG A 9 9.78 29.93 7.93
C ARG A 9 8.82 29.03 7.14
N LYS A 10 9.00 27.71 7.23
CA LYS A 10 7.93 26.77 6.95
C LYS A 10 6.78 27.12 7.88
N VAL A 11 5.64 27.45 7.31
CA VAL A 11 4.40 27.59 8.06
C VAL A 11 3.98 26.16 8.42
N ASP A 12 4.38 25.72 9.61
CA ASP A 12 3.79 24.55 10.25
C ASP A 12 2.34 24.89 10.54
N SER A 13 1.46 24.52 9.61
CA SER A 13 0.03 24.45 9.87
C SER A 13 -0.19 23.35 10.91
N PRO A 14 -0.93 23.60 12.01
CA PRO A 14 -1.17 22.57 13.00
C PRO A 14 -2.17 21.56 12.44
N GLU A 15 -1.68 20.58 11.67
CA GLU A 15 -2.44 19.36 11.46
C GLU A 15 -2.66 18.72 12.83
N VAL A 16 -3.90 18.82 13.31
CA VAL A 16 -4.43 17.97 14.36
C VAL A 16 -4.06 16.55 13.96
N HIS A 17 -3.11 15.94 14.67
CA HIS A 17 -2.59 14.62 14.33
C HIS A 17 -3.74 13.61 14.49
N LYS A 18 -4.50 13.37 13.40
CA LYS A 18 -5.58 12.40 13.39
C LYS A 18 -4.97 11.07 13.74
N LYS A 19 -5.40 10.51 14.87
CA LYS A 19 -4.98 9.18 15.28
C LYS A 19 -5.36 8.17 14.19
N ILE A 20 -4.43 7.31 13.86
CA ILE A 20 -4.65 6.20 12.92
C ILE A 20 -5.10 5.03 13.78
N THR A 21 -6.32 4.55 13.51
CA THR A 21 -6.89 3.38 14.18
C THR A 21 -6.71 2.16 13.30
N ILE A 22 -6.17 1.08 13.87
CA ILE A 22 -5.96 -0.18 13.16
C ILE A 22 -6.59 -1.31 13.97
N ASN A 23 -7.29 -2.20 13.27
CA ASN A 23 -7.84 -3.43 13.82
C ASN A 23 -7.11 -4.62 13.20
N ALA A 24 -6.39 -5.37 14.03
CA ALA A 24 -5.59 -6.50 13.58
C ALA A 24 -5.87 -7.77 14.37
N THR A 25 -5.81 -8.92 13.71
CA THR A 25 -5.88 -10.22 14.38
C THR A 25 -4.62 -10.47 15.21
N ILE A 26 -4.79 -10.94 16.45
CA ILE A 26 -3.68 -11.35 17.32
C ILE A 26 -3.09 -12.67 16.80
N LYS A 27 -1.76 -12.71 16.62
CA LYS A 27 -1.00 -13.87 16.11
C LYS A 27 -1.39 -15.14 16.84
N GLY A 28 -1.65 -16.21 16.08
CA GLY A 28 -2.05 -17.52 16.62
C GLY A 28 -3.49 -17.60 17.15
N THR A 29 -4.30 -16.55 16.99
CA THR A 29 -5.70 -16.52 17.47
C THR A 29 -6.65 -15.99 16.39
N LYS A 30 -7.95 -16.05 16.67
CA LYS A 30 -9.00 -15.37 15.87
C LYS A 30 -9.45 -14.04 16.50
N ARG A 31 -8.84 -13.62 17.61
CA ARG A 31 -9.24 -12.40 18.33
C ARG A 31 -8.69 -11.17 17.60
N ILE A 32 -9.49 -10.12 17.57
CA ILE A 32 -9.12 -8.82 17.00
C ILE A 32 -8.72 -7.89 18.14
N SER A 33 -7.66 -7.12 17.94
CA SER A 33 -7.25 -6.03 18.81
C SER A 33 -7.25 -4.72 18.03
N GLN A 34 -7.80 -3.68 18.63
CA GLN A 34 -7.73 -2.32 18.13
C GLN A 34 -6.59 -1.58 18.81
N PHE A 35 -5.84 -0.78 18.06
CA PHE A 35 -4.88 0.16 18.61
C PHE A 35 -4.83 1.45 17.79
N GLU A 36 -4.34 2.50 18.44
CA GLU A 36 -4.17 3.83 17.85
C GLU A 36 -2.68 4.18 17.82
N LEU A 37 -2.29 4.94 16.80
CA LEU A 37 -0.95 5.48 16.65
C LEU A 37 -1.01 6.86 15.96
N LYS A 38 0.09 7.62 16.02
CA LYS A 38 0.18 8.96 15.42
C LYS A 38 0.88 8.96 14.06
N GLU A 39 1.82 8.04 13.84
CA GLU A 39 2.72 8.05 12.69
C GLU A 39 2.64 6.73 11.90
N ARG A 40 2.33 6.79 10.60
CA ARG A 40 2.22 5.59 9.75
C ARG A 40 3.51 4.76 9.70
N SER A 41 4.67 5.40 9.77
CA SER A 41 5.98 4.72 9.80
C SER A 41 6.11 3.75 10.98
N GLN A 42 5.35 3.98 12.06
CA GLN A 42 5.39 3.14 13.25
C GLN A 42 4.43 1.95 13.20
N ILE A 43 3.58 1.81 12.17
CA ILE A 43 2.54 0.79 12.11
C ILE A 43 3.13 -0.62 12.23
N LYS A 44 4.13 -0.95 11.42
CA LYS A 44 4.74 -2.28 11.41
C LYS A 44 5.35 -2.63 12.76
N LYS A 45 6.14 -1.71 13.31
CA LYS A 45 6.74 -1.83 14.65
C LYS A 45 5.69 -2.00 15.75
N ALA A 46 4.56 -1.28 15.66
CA ALA A 46 3.48 -1.38 16.61
C ALA A 46 2.74 -2.72 16.53
N LEU A 47 2.51 -3.25 15.32
CA LEU A 47 1.94 -4.58 15.10
C LEU A 47 2.86 -5.66 15.70
N ASP A 48 4.16 -5.60 15.42
CA ASP A 48 5.12 -6.57 15.94
C ASP A 48 5.19 -6.55 17.47
N LYS A 49 5.28 -5.36 18.08
CA LYS A 49 5.32 -5.20 19.54
C LYS A 49 4.05 -5.72 20.24
N LYS A 50 2.92 -5.75 19.53
CA LYS A 50 1.62 -6.18 20.06
C LYS A 50 1.24 -7.60 19.65
N ASP A 51 2.15 -8.33 18.99
CA ASP A 51 1.89 -9.66 18.43
C ASP A 51 0.65 -9.70 17.53
N LEU A 52 0.49 -8.67 16.68
CA LEU A 52 -0.61 -8.55 15.72
C LEU A 52 -0.15 -8.94 14.32
N LEU A 53 -1.06 -9.50 13.52
CA LEU A 53 -0.80 -9.85 12.13
C LEU A 53 -0.80 -8.60 11.24
N ALA A 54 0.25 -8.47 10.41
CA ALA A 54 0.22 -7.56 9.27
C ALA A 54 -0.67 -8.07 8.13
N LYS A 55 -0.94 -9.39 8.10
CA LYS A 55 -1.92 -9.95 7.16
C LYS A 55 -3.32 -9.40 7.46
N PRO A 56 -4.19 -9.31 6.44
CA PRO A 56 -5.53 -8.79 6.59
C PRO A 56 -6.32 -9.47 7.70
N THR A 57 -7.07 -8.67 8.44
CA THR A 57 -8.13 -9.19 9.30
C THR A 57 -9.33 -9.53 8.42
N PHE A 58 -9.49 -10.81 8.07
CA PHE A 58 -10.39 -11.26 6.99
C PHE A 58 -11.86 -10.82 7.16
N ASP A 59 -12.34 -10.76 8.40
CA ASP A 59 -13.73 -10.38 8.71
C ASP A 59 -13.94 -8.86 8.85
N LEU A 60 -12.91 -8.05 8.59
CA LEU A 60 -13.01 -6.61 8.61
C LEU A 60 -13.00 -5.99 7.21
N PRO A 61 -13.66 -4.83 7.05
CA PRO A 61 -13.59 -4.05 5.81
C PRO A 61 -12.18 -3.55 5.55
N LEU A 62 -11.80 -3.47 4.27
CA LEU A 62 -10.61 -2.75 3.87
C LEU A 62 -10.76 -1.26 4.17
N GLN A 63 -9.80 -0.72 4.94
CA GLN A 63 -9.53 0.71 5.04
C GLN A 63 -8.36 1.08 4.15
N LEU A 64 -8.52 2.11 3.32
CA LEU A 64 -7.47 2.58 2.42
C LEU A 64 -6.72 3.75 3.05
N ASP A 65 -5.39 3.65 3.09
CA ASP A 65 -4.49 4.74 3.44
C ASP A 65 -3.57 5.06 2.27
N GLU A 66 -3.70 6.26 1.70
CA GLU A 66 -2.90 6.75 0.57
C GLU A 66 -1.86 7.78 1.00
N SER A 67 -1.73 8.05 2.30
CA SER A 67 -0.78 9.05 2.81
C SER A 67 0.70 8.71 2.55
N ARG A 68 1.02 7.46 2.24
CA ARG A 68 2.37 6.99 1.87
C ARG A 68 2.50 6.68 0.37
N ALA A 69 1.55 7.12 -0.43
CA ALA A 69 1.60 7.01 -1.88
C ALA A 69 2.84 7.73 -2.43
N ASP A 70 3.62 7.03 -3.25
CA ASP A 70 4.78 7.63 -3.92
C ASP A 70 4.29 8.32 -5.19
N HIS A 71 4.17 9.65 -5.12
CA HIS A 71 3.80 10.50 -6.26
C HIS A 71 5.00 11.17 -6.93
N GLU A 72 6.22 10.83 -6.54
CA GLU A 72 7.40 11.57 -6.99
C GLU A 72 8.09 10.88 -8.16
N GLY A 73 8.21 11.58 -9.29
CA GLY A 73 8.98 11.13 -10.44
C GLY A 73 8.33 10.00 -11.24
N GLU A 74 9.18 9.22 -11.92
CA GLU A 74 8.81 8.25 -12.93
C GLU A 74 9.67 7.00 -12.81
N TRP A 75 9.08 5.87 -13.18
CA TRP A 75 9.83 4.64 -13.39
C TRP A 75 10.69 4.72 -14.65
N THR A 76 11.77 3.94 -14.73
CA THR A 76 12.65 3.87 -15.91
C THR A 76 11.94 3.48 -17.21
N TRP A 77 10.74 2.91 -17.13
CA TRP A 77 9.89 2.58 -18.28
C TRP A 77 8.85 3.69 -18.62
N GLY A 78 9.03 4.90 -18.10
CA GLY A 78 8.26 6.10 -18.46
C GLY A 78 6.87 6.20 -17.82
N THR A 79 6.56 5.35 -16.85
CA THR A 79 5.33 5.52 -16.06
C THR A 79 5.57 6.49 -14.92
N HIS A 80 4.87 7.62 -14.89
CA HIS A 80 4.80 8.46 -13.70
C HIS A 80 4.32 7.64 -12.51
N ARG A 81 4.90 7.85 -11.33
CA ARG A 81 4.43 7.22 -10.09
C ARG A 81 3.18 7.91 -9.52
N ASN A 82 2.97 9.17 -9.89
CA ASN A 82 1.78 9.91 -9.51
C ASN A 82 0.54 9.47 -10.31
N TRP A 83 -0.30 8.61 -9.73
CA TRP A 83 -1.57 8.19 -10.33
C TRP A 83 -2.69 9.23 -10.27
N GLU A 84 -2.51 10.34 -9.54
CA GLU A 84 -3.50 11.44 -9.50
C GLU A 84 -3.45 12.33 -10.75
N LYS A 85 -2.43 12.14 -11.60
CA LYS A 85 -2.40 12.79 -12.91
C LYS A 85 -3.58 12.30 -13.77
N PRO A 86 -4.24 13.19 -14.54
CA PRO A 86 -5.31 12.80 -15.44
C PRO A 86 -4.89 11.67 -16.39
N GLY A 87 -5.75 10.67 -16.54
CA GLY A 87 -5.53 9.49 -17.39
C GLY A 87 -6.12 8.22 -16.78
N ASP A 88 -5.90 7.09 -17.45
CA ASP A 88 -6.50 5.80 -17.07
C ASP A 88 -6.18 5.38 -15.63
N SER A 89 -4.98 5.73 -15.14
CA SER A 89 -4.59 5.37 -13.77
C SER A 89 -5.49 6.01 -12.72
N LEU A 90 -5.82 7.30 -12.88
CA LEU A 90 -6.71 8.01 -11.97
C LEU A 90 -8.11 7.36 -11.95
N GLU A 91 -8.67 7.05 -13.11
CA GLU A 91 -10.00 6.46 -13.21
C GLU A 91 -10.06 5.03 -12.65
N ILE A 92 -9.01 4.23 -12.88
CA ILE A 92 -8.90 2.88 -12.30
C ILE A 92 -8.78 2.95 -10.76
N ILE A 93 -8.02 3.92 -10.22
CA ILE A 93 -7.89 4.08 -8.77
C ILE A 93 -9.18 4.65 -8.14
N LYS A 94 -9.90 5.55 -8.82
CA LYS A 94 -11.25 5.96 -8.39
C LYS A 94 -12.20 4.77 -8.33
N ALA A 95 -12.20 3.92 -9.36
CA ALA A 95 -12.99 2.69 -9.36
C ALA A 95 -12.54 1.73 -8.25
N PHE A 96 -11.25 1.66 -7.94
CA PHE A 96 -10.75 0.88 -6.79
C PHE A 96 -11.34 1.40 -5.48
N ARG A 97 -11.27 2.71 -5.24
CA ARG A 97 -11.82 3.35 -4.02
C ARG A 97 -13.30 3.00 -3.85
N GLN A 98 -14.09 3.09 -4.91
CA GLN A 98 -15.53 2.80 -4.88
C GLN A 98 -15.85 1.32 -4.63
N ASN A 99 -15.04 0.40 -5.17
CA ASN A 99 -15.36 -1.04 -5.17
C ASN A 99 -14.72 -1.83 -4.03
N TYR A 100 -13.61 -1.34 -3.46
CA TYR A 100 -12.82 -2.09 -2.47
C TYR A 100 -12.84 -1.46 -1.08
N VAL A 101 -12.97 -0.14 -0.94
CA VAL A 101 -13.11 0.47 0.38
C VAL A 101 -14.42 -0.01 1.00
N ASN A 102 -14.38 -0.40 2.27
CA ASN A 102 -15.49 -1.03 3.00
C ASN A 102 -15.87 -2.46 2.56
N LYS A 103 -15.23 -3.03 1.54
CA LYS A 103 -15.40 -4.45 1.19
C LYS A 103 -14.63 -5.32 2.18
N LEU A 104 -15.21 -6.45 2.59
CA LEU A 104 -14.54 -7.32 3.56
C LEU A 104 -13.30 -7.97 2.91
N TRP A 105 -12.22 -8.06 3.67
CA TRP A 105 -10.99 -8.69 3.19
C TRP A 105 -11.21 -10.13 2.73
N LYS A 106 -12.08 -10.91 3.38
CA LYS A 106 -12.45 -12.26 2.93
C LYS A 106 -13.09 -12.28 1.53
N GLU A 107 -13.90 -11.29 1.20
CA GLU A 107 -14.55 -11.18 -0.11
C GLU A 107 -13.53 -10.81 -1.18
N ILE A 108 -12.60 -9.90 -0.84
CA ILE A 108 -11.47 -9.52 -1.72
C ILE A 108 -10.61 -10.76 -2.02
N PHE A 109 -10.25 -11.56 -1.01
CA PHE A 109 -9.40 -12.76 -1.19
C PHE A 109 -10.12 -13.91 -1.90
N ALA A 110 -11.45 -13.92 -1.88
CA ALA A 110 -12.27 -14.85 -2.63
C ALA A 110 -12.29 -14.53 -4.13
N GLU A 111 -11.97 -13.30 -4.55
CA GLU A 111 -11.97 -12.93 -5.96
C GLU A 111 -10.95 -13.76 -6.77
N LYS A 112 -11.44 -14.32 -7.87
CA LYS A 112 -10.65 -15.09 -8.84
C LYS A 112 -10.64 -14.38 -10.18
N TYR A 113 -9.67 -14.72 -11.03
CA TYR A 113 -9.69 -14.37 -12.44
C TYR A 113 -9.46 -15.62 -13.29
N ASN A 114 -10.04 -15.60 -14.49
CA ASN A 114 -9.85 -16.67 -15.46
C ASN A 114 -8.48 -16.54 -16.12
N TYR A 115 -7.77 -17.66 -16.18
CA TYR A 115 -6.50 -17.82 -16.87
C TYR A 115 -6.57 -19.01 -17.82
N LYS A 116 -5.65 -19.11 -18.79
CA LYS A 116 -5.65 -20.15 -19.83
C LYS A 116 -5.74 -21.59 -19.28
N LYS A 117 -5.26 -21.81 -18.05
CA LYS A 117 -5.21 -23.11 -17.36
C LYS A 117 -6.14 -23.20 -16.14
N GLY A 118 -7.21 -22.40 -16.09
CA GLY A 118 -8.20 -22.42 -15.01
C GLY A 118 -8.30 -21.11 -14.24
N THR A 119 -8.88 -21.16 -13.04
CA THR A 119 -9.05 -19.97 -12.19
C THR A 119 -7.83 -19.77 -11.30
N ARG A 120 -7.39 -18.52 -11.16
CA ARG A 120 -6.31 -18.13 -10.25
C ARG A 120 -6.80 -17.08 -9.27
N GLN A 121 -6.15 -16.99 -8.11
CA GLN A 121 -6.44 -15.93 -7.15
C GLN A 121 -6.09 -14.57 -7.76
N LYS A 122 -7.01 -13.61 -7.66
CA LYS A 122 -6.87 -12.31 -8.33
C LYS A 122 -5.85 -11.40 -7.63
N HIS A 123 -5.82 -11.43 -6.30
CA HIS A 123 -4.96 -10.59 -5.47
C HIS A 123 -4.01 -11.49 -4.67
N ILE A 124 -2.72 -11.15 -4.62
CA ILE A 124 -1.69 -12.00 -4.01
C ILE A 124 -0.56 -11.15 -3.43
N TYR A 125 0.23 -11.77 -2.55
CA TYR A 125 1.50 -11.21 -2.06
C TYR A 125 2.64 -11.56 -2.99
N TYR A 126 3.63 -10.67 -3.03
CA TYR A 126 4.95 -10.95 -3.59
C TYR A 126 6.03 -10.66 -2.56
N PRO A 127 7.06 -11.53 -2.47
CA PRO A 127 8.26 -11.21 -1.71
C PRO A 127 8.95 -9.98 -2.29
N ILE A 128 9.35 -9.03 -1.42
CA ILE A 128 10.02 -7.80 -1.85
C ILE A 128 11.32 -8.10 -2.60
N ASN A 129 12.06 -9.14 -2.19
CA ASN A 129 13.29 -9.56 -2.84
C ASN A 129 13.12 -10.05 -4.29
N LYS A 130 11.88 -10.26 -4.77
CA LYS A 130 11.56 -10.64 -6.14
C LYS A 130 11.06 -9.47 -7.00
N LEU A 131 10.87 -8.27 -6.43
CA LEU A 131 10.55 -7.07 -7.21
C LEU A 131 11.76 -6.66 -8.08
N CYS A 132 11.50 -5.87 -9.13
CA CYS A 132 12.56 -5.30 -9.94
C CYS A 132 13.52 -4.45 -9.08
N LYS A 133 14.78 -4.33 -9.51
CA LYS A 133 15.83 -3.64 -8.73
C LYS A 133 15.43 -2.20 -8.37
N GLU A 134 14.88 -1.47 -9.33
CA GLU A 134 14.44 -0.08 -9.15
C GLU A 134 13.36 0.04 -8.06
N ALA A 135 12.34 -0.83 -8.09
CA ALA A 135 11.30 -0.84 -7.06
C ALA A 135 11.87 -1.17 -5.68
N ARG A 136 12.77 -2.15 -5.56
CA ARG A 136 13.41 -2.46 -4.26
C ARG A 136 14.19 -1.27 -3.71
N GLN A 137 14.96 -0.59 -4.55
CA GLN A 137 15.70 0.60 -4.14
C GLN A 137 14.74 1.72 -3.71
N ARG A 138 13.65 1.93 -4.45
CA ARG A 138 12.66 2.93 -4.11
C ARG A 138 11.94 2.63 -2.78
N LEU A 139 11.71 1.37 -2.43
CA LEU A 139 11.19 1.03 -1.09
C LEU A 139 12.14 1.48 0.03
N THR A 140 13.45 1.28 -0.14
CA THR A 140 14.46 1.75 0.83
C THR A 140 14.45 3.28 0.92
N GLU A 141 14.38 3.99 -0.20
CA GLU A 141 14.29 5.46 -0.22
C GLU A 141 13.03 5.98 0.47
N LEU A 142 11.94 5.22 0.45
CA LEU A 142 10.67 5.54 1.11
C LEU A 142 10.56 5.01 2.55
N GLU A 143 11.63 4.45 3.11
CA GLU A 143 11.67 3.84 4.44
C GLU A 143 10.55 2.78 4.62
N ASN A 144 10.46 1.87 3.66
CA ASN A 144 9.53 0.72 3.63
C ASN A 144 10.28 -0.63 3.53
N ASP A 145 11.58 -0.64 3.81
CA ASP A 145 12.45 -1.81 3.73
C ASP A 145 12.32 -2.77 4.93
N ASP A 146 11.50 -2.42 5.92
CA ASP A 146 11.11 -3.25 7.06
C ASP A 146 10.01 -4.28 6.73
N PHE A 147 9.36 -4.15 5.58
CA PHE A 147 8.42 -5.14 5.05
C PHE A 147 9.16 -6.23 4.25
N GLU A 148 8.69 -7.47 4.37
CA GLU A 148 9.25 -8.61 3.61
C GLU A 148 8.44 -8.94 2.35
N GLU A 149 7.15 -8.58 2.35
CA GLU A 149 6.22 -8.84 1.26
C GLU A 149 5.36 -7.61 0.97
N ILE A 150 4.98 -7.45 -0.30
CA ILE A 150 4.05 -6.42 -0.77
C ILE A 150 2.78 -7.09 -1.29
N PHE A 151 1.62 -6.51 -1.00
CA PHE A 151 0.35 -6.99 -1.52
C PHE A 151 0.05 -6.33 -2.87
N ARG A 152 -0.43 -7.13 -3.82
CA ARG A 152 -0.82 -6.69 -5.15
C ARG A 152 -2.32 -6.89 -5.34
N PHE A 153 -2.99 -5.82 -5.75
CA PHE A 153 -4.27 -5.92 -6.43
C PHE A 153 -4.08 -6.07 -7.95
N ARG A 154 -4.76 -7.05 -8.56
CA ARG A 154 -4.99 -7.10 -10.00
C ARG A 154 -6.31 -6.41 -10.28
N LEU A 155 -6.28 -5.31 -11.03
CA LEU A 155 -7.47 -4.54 -11.39
C LEU A 155 -7.83 -4.81 -12.86
N MET A 156 -7.64 -3.83 -13.73
CA MET A 156 -7.97 -3.93 -15.15
C MET A 156 -6.75 -4.35 -15.99
N GLY A 157 -6.89 -5.40 -16.79
CA GLY A 157 -5.83 -5.86 -17.71
C GLY A 157 -4.48 -6.09 -17.01
N LYS A 158 -3.47 -5.31 -17.38
CA LYS A 158 -2.12 -5.32 -16.79
C LYS A 158 -1.97 -4.46 -15.54
N PHE A 159 -2.94 -3.60 -15.24
CA PHE A 159 -2.87 -2.67 -14.12
C PHE A 159 -2.77 -3.39 -12.78
N ARG A 160 -1.78 -2.98 -11.98
CA ARG A 160 -1.57 -3.45 -10.62
C ARG A 160 -1.57 -2.27 -9.67
N PHE A 161 -2.11 -2.49 -8.49
CA PHE A 161 -2.03 -1.53 -7.39
C PHE A 161 -1.34 -2.22 -6.22
N PHE A 162 -0.25 -1.63 -5.74
CA PHE A 162 0.68 -2.21 -4.79
C PHE A 162 0.63 -1.46 -3.47
N GLY A 163 0.73 -2.21 -2.38
CA GLY A 163 0.79 -1.63 -1.05
C GLY A 163 0.99 -2.68 0.04
N PHE A 164 1.00 -2.22 1.28
CA PHE A 164 1.17 -3.07 2.45
C PHE A 164 -0.16 -3.30 3.14
N THR A 165 -0.36 -4.51 3.64
CA THR A 165 -1.49 -4.81 4.52
C THR A 165 -1.04 -4.67 5.97
N CYS A 166 -1.90 -4.11 6.82
CA CYS A 166 -1.67 -3.90 8.24
C CYS A 166 -3.02 -4.08 8.97
N GLY A 167 -3.43 -5.33 9.22
CA GLY A 167 -4.75 -5.61 9.79
C GLY A 167 -5.88 -5.27 8.81
N ASP A 168 -6.82 -4.41 9.20
CA ASP A 168 -7.88 -3.92 8.32
C ASP A 168 -7.41 -2.88 7.28
N MET A 169 -6.20 -2.34 7.45
CA MET A 169 -5.66 -1.28 6.60
C MET A 169 -4.86 -1.80 5.40
N PHE A 170 -5.06 -1.18 4.24
CA PHE A 170 -4.21 -1.26 3.07
C PHE A 170 -3.52 0.10 2.84
N ILE A 171 -2.20 0.12 3.01
CA ILE A 171 -1.36 1.30 2.78
C ILE A 171 -0.90 1.26 1.33
N ALA A 172 -1.50 2.09 0.48
CA ALA A 172 -1.17 2.16 -0.93
C ALA A 172 0.19 2.84 -1.16
N ILE A 173 1.00 2.27 -2.07
CA ILE A 173 2.35 2.76 -2.37
C ILE A 173 2.49 3.12 -3.85
N TRP A 174 2.12 2.21 -4.77
CA TRP A 174 2.33 2.40 -6.21
C TRP A 174 1.19 1.89 -7.07
N HIS A 175 0.97 2.54 -8.21
CA HIS A 175 0.34 1.91 -9.36
C HIS A 175 1.38 1.41 -10.37
N ASP A 176 1.01 0.39 -11.13
CA ASP A 176 1.82 -0.17 -12.21
C ASP A 176 0.90 -0.61 -13.37
N PRO A 177 0.62 0.30 -14.32
CA PRO A 177 -0.24 0.03 -15.46
C PRO A 177 0.39 -0.96 -16.46
N LEU A 178 1.71 -1.13 -16.44
CA LEU A 178 2.45 -1.92 -17.43
C LEU A 178 2.93 -3.29 -16.91
N HIS A 179 2.70 -3.60 -15.63
CA HIS A 179 3.14 -4.83 -14.96
C HIS A 179 4.67 -5.01 -15.02
N LYS A 180 5.41 -3.97 -14.63
CA LYS A 180 6.88 -3.91 -14.68
C LYS A 180 7.56 -3.97 -13.31
N ILE A 181 6.84 -3.69 -12.22
CA ILE A 181 7.38 -3.79 -10.85
C ILE A 181 7.69 -5.25 -10.50
N TYR A 182 6.82 -6.17 -10.92
CA TYR A 182 7.00 -7.61 -10.76
C TYR A 182 6.75 -8.31 -12.11
N PRO A 183 7.76 -8.37 -13.00
CA PRO A 183 7.57 -8.81 -14.38
C PRO A 183 7.59 -10.34 -14.47
N ILE A 184 6.55 -11.00 -13.97
CA ILE A 184 6.29 -12.40 -14.33
C ILE A 184 5.41 -12.46 -15.56
N VAL A 185 5.68 -13.47 -16.41
CA VAL A 185 4.79 -13.82 -17.51
C VAL A 185 3.55 -14.47 -16.88
N ASP A 186 2.41 -13.77 -16.95
CA ASP A 186 1.13 -14.28 -16.42
C ASP A 186 0.73 -15.60 -17.08
#